data_AF-A0A938HXE1-F1
#
_entry.id   AF-A0A938HXE1-F1
#
_cell.length_a   1.000
_cell.length_b   1.000
_cell.length_c   1.000
_cell.angle_alpha   90.00
_cell.angle_beta   90.00
_cell.angle_gamma   90.00
#
_symmetry.space_group_name_H-M   'P 1'
#
loop_
_entity.id
_entity.type
_entity.pdbx_description
1 polymer ?
#
loop_
_entity_poly.entity_id
_entity_poly.type
_entity_poly.pdbx_seq_one_letter_code
_entity_poly.pdbx_strand_id
1 'polypeptide(L)'
;MNQDLVTLLLAVVAGYAFGSVPAVFLFVKARTGVDLRQAGSGNVGLSNAIQQAGLGIAGPIIAYEVFVKGALPVFLASRFVLDLGMSVQVAVGLAVLAGHNWPIFLGFRGGRGLAPSIGVLLALNPLLLVAYGAVAAGLWLFTRSSPVAWLISMFALPGWVVAFRLPGELFIFVGVYTAIIIFRRSLGNWPGPQVERVFAANNGRILLNRIILDRDVASRDEWLKRRPRAQSGEEVERP
;
A
#
# COMPACT_ATOMS: atom_id res chain seq x y z
N MET A 1 -2.62 29.52 -17.38
CA MET A 1 -3.29 29.08 -16.14
C MET A 1 -4.18 27.85 -16.32
N ASN A 2 -4.93 27.68 -17.43
CA ASN A 2 -5.78 26.48 -17.61
C ASN A 2 -5.04 25.20 -18.04
N GLN A 3 -3.95 25.30 -18.83
CA GLN A 3 -3.28 24.11 -19.35
C GLN A 3 -2.53 23.33 -18.25
N ASP A 4 -1.82 24.00 -17.37
CA ASP A 4 -1.07 23.34 -16.29
C ASP A 4 -1.99 22.61 -15.30
N LEU A 5 -3.14 23.22 -14.99
CA LEU A 5 -4.16 22.60 -14.15
C LEU A 5 -4.78 21.37 -14.81
N VAL A 6 -5.11 21.47 -16.10
CA VAL A 6 -5.65 20.34 -16.87
C VAL A 6 -4.63 19.19 -16.92
N THR A 7 -3.36 19.49 -17.19
CA THR A 7 -2.27 18.50 -17.19
C THR A 7 -2.13 17.82 -15.83
N LEU A 8 -2.14 18.60 -14.74
CA LEU A 8 -2.08 18.05 -13.39
C LEU A 8 -3.27 17.11 -13.11
N LEU A 9 -4.49 17.53 -13.43
CA LEU A 9 -5.70 16.73 -13.20
C LEU A 9 -5.65 15.42 -14.01
N LEU A 10 -5.30 15.49 -15.29
CA LEU A 10 -5.16 14.31 -16.14
C LEU A 10 -4.08 13.36 -15.62
N ALA A 11 -2.92 13.88 -15.21
CA ALA A 11 -1.82 13.09 -14.66
C ALA A 11 -2.22 12.39 -13.35
N VAL A 12 -2.94 13.08 -12.46
CA VAL A 12 -3.46 12.52 -11.21
C VAL A 12 -4.50 11.44 -11.48
N VAL A 13 -5.47 11.69 -12.36
CA VAL A 13 -6.50 10.71 -12.73
C VAL A 13 -5.86 9.47 -13.36
N ALA A 14 -4.90 9.66 -14.26
CA ALA A 14 -4.15 8.57 -14.88
C ALA A 14 -3.35 7.77 -13.84
N GLY A 15 -2.64 8.45 -12.93
CA GLY A 15 -1.92 7.81 -11.83
C GLY A 15 -2.83 6.96 -10.93
N TYR A 16 -3.99 7.50 -10.55
CA TYR A 16 -4.99 6.79 -9.76
C TYR A 16 -5.56 5.57 -10.50
N ALA A 17 -5.91 5.72 -11.77
CA ALA A 17 -6.42 4.62 -12.60
C ALA A 17 -5.39 3.50 -12.74
N PHE A 18 -4.12 3.87 -12.97
CA PHE A 18 -3.01 2.92 -13.08
C PHE A 18 -2.74 2.18 -11.76
N GLY A 19 -2.70 2.91 -10.65
CA GLY A 19 -2.57 2.35 -9.31
C GLY A 19 -3.74 1.43 -8.94
N SER A 20 -4.93 1.73 -9.45
CA SER A 20 -6.15 0.96 -9.17
C SER A 20 -6.18 -0.42 -9.79
N VAL A 21 -5.34 -0.72 -10.79
CA VAL A 21 -5.33 -2.03 -11.47
C VAL A 21 -4.99 -3.15 -10.47
N PRO A 22 -5.91 -4.08 -10.18
CA PRO A 22 -5.74 -5.02 -9.08
C PRO A 22 -4.96 -6.28 -9.51
N ALA A 23 -3.73 -6.10 -10.02
CA ALA A 23 -2.93 -7.16 -10.65
C ALA A 23 -2.72 -8.39 -9.76
N VAL A 24 -2.41 -8.22 -8.47
CA VAL A 24 -2.26 -9.33 -7.51
C VAL A 24 -3.54 -10.17 -7.46
N PHE A 25 -4.69 -9.50 -7.34
CA PHE A 25 -6.00 -10.15 -7.28
C PHE A 25 -6.33 -10.88 -8.58
N LEU A 26 -6.15 -10.21 -9.72
CA LEU A 26 -6.42 -10.80 -11.03
C LEU A 26 -5.55 -12.02 -11.28
N PHE A 27 -4.26 -11.93 -10.96
CA PHE A 27 -3.31 -13.02 -11.14
C PHE A 27 -3.68 -14.24 -10.29
N VAL A 28 -3.96 -14.05 -8.99
CA VAL A 28 -4.36 -15.16 -8.11
C VAL A 28 -5.68 -15.75 -8.58
N LYS A 29 -6.69 -14.92 -8.83
CA LYS A 29 -8.01 -15.39 -9.27
C LYS A 29 -7.93 -16.18 -10.58
N ALA A 30 -7.10 -15.75 -11.54
CA ALA A 30 -6.89 -16.47 -12.79
C ALA A 30 -6.13 -17.78 -12.59
N ARG A 31 -5.14 -17.82 -11.68
CA ARG A 31 -4.30 -19.01 -11.45
C ARG A 31 -4.97 -20.08 -10.59
N THR A 32 -5.78 -19.69 -9.60
CA THR A 32 -6.30 -20.61 -8.58
C THR A 32 -7.82 -20.60 -8.45
N GLY A 33 -8.52 -19.67 -9.09
CA GLY A 33 -9.96 -19.47 -8.91
C GLY A 33 -10.35 -18.80 -7.58
N VAL A 34 -9.40 -18.57 -6.67
CA VAL A 34 -9.67 -18.04 -5.33
C VAL A 34 -9.89 -16.53 -5.36
N ASP A 35 -10.99 -16.05 -4.77
CA ASP A 35 -11.18 -14.64 -4.46
C ASP A 35 -10.42 -14.28 -3.16
N LEU A 36 -9.34 -13.50 -3.29
CA LEU A 36 -8.50 -13.09 -2.15
C LEU A 36 -9.27 -12.32 -1.07
N ARG A 37 -10.39 -11.68 -1.39
CA ARG A 37 -11.23 -10.93 -0.43
C ARG A 37 -12.04 -11.86 0.47
N GLN A 38 -12.11 -13.14 0.11
CA GLN A 38 -12.85 -14.18 0.81
C GLN A 38 -11.93 -15.27 1.38
N ALA A 39 -10.61 -15.09 1.32
CA ALA A 39 -9.64 -16.09 1.76
C ALA A 39 -8.55 -15.51 2.67
N GLY A 40 -8.09 -16.32 3.63
CA GLY A 40 -6.99 -16.00 4.54
C GLY A 40 -7.22 -14.70 5.31
N SER A 41 -6.33 -13.73 5.15
CA SER A 41 -6.44 -12.42 5.81
C SER A 41 -7.49 -11.46 5.19
N GLY A 42 -8.11 -11.82 4.07
CA GLY A 42 -8.98 -10.95 3.26
C GLY A 42 -8.25 -9.82 2.52
N ASN A 43 -6.94 -9.66 2.71
CA ASN A 43 -6.13 -8.65 2.03
C ASN A 43 -5.87 -9.10 0.57
N VAL A 44 -5.96 -8.17 -0.39
CA VAL A 44 -5.64 -8.44 -1.80
C VAL A 44 -4.15 -8.26 -2.12
N GLY A 45 -3.32 -8.00 -1.10
CA GLY A 45 -1.87 -7.87 -1.21
C GLY A 45 -1.12 -9.20 -1.25
N LEU A 46 0.20 -9.10 -1.46
CA LEU A 46 1.09 -10.23 -1.72
C LEU A 46 1.11 -11.30 -0.61
N SER A 47 1.09 -10.90 0.66
CA SER A 47 1.19 -11.86 1.78
C SER A 47 0.02 -12.84 1.81
N ASN A 48 -1.17 -12.40 1.43
CA ASN A 48 -2.33 -13.28 1.29
C ASN A 48 -2.24 -14.10 0.00
N ALA A 49 -1.81 -13.47 -1.10
CA ALA A 49 -1.60 -14.14 -2.37
C ALA A 49 -0.65 -15.35 -2.26
N ILE A 50 0.46 -15.21 -1.53
CA ILE A 50 1.44 -16.30 -1.32
C ILE A 50 0.79 -17.49 -0.59
N GLN A 51 -0.14 -17.25 0.34
CA GLN A 51 -0.84 -18.35 1.01
C GLN A 51 -1.79 -19.09 0.07
N GLN A 52 -2.40 -18.40 -0.89
CA GLN A 52 -3.39 -18.99 -1.79
C GLN A 52 -2.77 -19.60 -3.06
N ALA A 53 -1.64 -19.07 -3.54
CA ALA A 53 -1.03 -19.47 -4.82
C ALA A 53 0.46 -19.85 -4.74
N GLY A 54 1.02 -19.92 -3.52
CA GLY A 54 2.39 -20.35 -3.26
C GLY A 54 3.45 -19.26 -3.45
N LEU A 55 4.67 -19.52 -2.96
CA LEU A 55 5.76 -18.53 -2.96
C LEU A 55 6.26 -18.16 -4.36
N GLY A 56 6.12 -19.07 -5.34
CA GLY A 56 6.61 -18.86 -6.71
C GLY A 56 5.99 -17.67 -7.45
N ILE A 57 4.87 -17.11 -6.96
CA ILE A 57 4.26 -15.90 -7.53
C ILE A 57 4.96 -14.61 -7.08
N ALA A 58 5.73 -14.66 -5.99
CA ALA A 58 6.15 -13.47 -5.28
C ALA A 58 7.05 -12.56 -6.13
N GLY A 59 8.04 -13.14 -6.81
CA GLY A 59 8.96 -12.39 -7.67
C GLY A 59 8.23 -11.61 -8.78
N PRO A 60 7.48 -12.29 -9.67
CA PRO A 60 6.75 -11.62 -10.74
C PRO A 60 5.77 -10.55 -10.26
N ILE A 61 5.03 -10.82 -9.17
CA ILE A 61 4.08 -9.85 -8.61
C ILE A 61 4.80 -8.64 -8.02
N ILE A 62 5.89 -8.83 -7.26
CA ILE A 62 6.69 -7.72 -6.73
C ILE A 62 7.25 -6.88 -7.87
N ALA A 63 7.81 -7.52 -8.90
CA ALA A 63 8.36 -6.81 -10.05
C ALA A 63 7.29 -5.95 -10.75
N TYR A 64 6.08 -6.50 -10.96
CA TYR A 64 4.98 -5.74 -11.52
C TYR A 64 4.57 -4.56 -10.62
N GLU A 65 4.35 -4.80 -9.32
CA GLU A 65 3.90 -3.75 -8.40
C GLU A 65 4.94 -2.63 -8.25
N VAL A 66 6.24 -2.96 -8.25
CA VAL A 66 7.33 -1.99 -8.14
C VAL A 66 7.55 -1.25 -9.47
N PHE A 67 7.88 -1.96 -10.55
CA PHE A 67 8.36 -1.33 -11.77
C PHE A 67 7.22 -0.83 -12.65
N VAL A 68 6.17 -1.65 -12.82
CA VAL A 68 5.07 -1.31 -13.71
C VAL A 68 4.08 -0.40 -12.99
N LYS A 69 3.57 -0.79 -11.83
CA LYS A 69 2.54 0.01 -11.15
C LYS A 69 3.12 1.24 -10.45
N GLY A 70 4.18 1.06 -9.67
CA GLY A 70 4.75 2.12 -8.84
C GLY A 70 5.60 3.11 -9.64
N ALA A 71 6.66 2.62 -10.28
CA ALA A 71 7.69 3.46 -10.89
C ALA A 71 7.25 4.06 -12.23
N LEU A 72 6.65 3.26 -13.12
CA LEU A 72 6.36 3.69 -14.49
C LEU A 72 5.51 4.97 -14.58
N PRO A 73 4.38 5.15 -13.85
CA PRO A 73 3.57 6.36 -13.99
C PRO A 73 4.34 7.63 -13.58
N VAL A 74 5.16 7.53 -12.53
CA VAL A 74 5.99 8.64 -12.05
C VAL A 74 7.14 8.92 -13.01
N PHE A 75 7.76 7.87 -13.56
CA PHE A 75 8.80 8.00 -14.57
C PHE A 75 8.28 8.63 -15.87
N LEU A 76 7.07 8.28 -16.31
CA LEU A 76 6.41 8.92 -17.45
C LEU A 76 6.13 10.40 -17.17
N ALA A 77 5.81 10.79 -15.94
CA ALA A 77 5.64 12.20 -15.56
C ALA A 77 6.99 12.96 -15.46
N SER A 78 8.14 12.27 -15.52
CA SER A 78 9.43 12.91 -15.31
C SER A 78 9.88 13.80 -16.47
N ARG A 79 10.91 14.61 -16.20
CA ARG A 79 11.68 15.39 -17.20
C ARG A 79 12.21 14.61 -18.38
N PHE A 80 12.30 13.29 -18.26
CA PHE A 80 12.83 12.45 -19.33
C PHE A 80 11.77 12.05 -20.35
N VAL A 81 10.47 12.21 -20.03
CA VAL A 81 9.38 11.73 -20.88
C VAL A 81 8.35 12.83 -21.16
N LEU A 82 7.70 13.38 -20.13
CA LEU A 82 6.64 14.40 -20.30
C LEU A 82 7.03 15.78 -19.77
N ASP A 83 8.19 15.90 -19.13
CA ASP A 83 8.70 17.17 -18.58
C ASP A 83 7.76 17.89 -17.62
N LEU A 84 7.11 17.10 -16.76
CA LEU A 84 6.27 17.62 -15.69
C LEU A 84 7.12 17.90 -14.45
N GLY A 85 6.84 19.03 -13.79
CA GLY A 85 7.53 19.45 -12.58
C GLY A 85 7.43 18.44 -11.44
N MET A 86 8.34 18.53 -10.47
CA MET A 86 8.41 17.63 -9.31
C MET A 86 7.07 17.53 -8.55
N SER A 87 6.32 18.64 -8.46
CA SER A 87 4.99 18.68 -7.85
C SER A 87 3.99 17.74 -8.53
N VAL A 88 4.00 17.67 -9.87
CA VAL A 88 3.14 16.76 -10.64
C VAL A 88 3.59 15.31 -10.48
N GLN A 89 4.90 15.04 -10.50
CA GLN A 89 5.45 13.71 -10.27
C GLN A 89 5.07 13.16 -8.89
N VAL A 90 5.17 13.99 -7.85
CA VAL A 90 4.72 13.68 -6.49
C VAL A 90 3.22 13.42 -6.45
N ALA A 91 2.41 14.27 -7.11
CA ALA A 91 0.96 14.08 -7.17
C ALA A 91 0.58 12.76 -7.86
N VAL A 92 1.25 12.40 -8.96
CA VAL A 92 1.07 11.12 -9.65
C VAL A 92 1.44 9.95 -8.74
N GLY A 93 2.59 10.03 -8.06
CA GLY A 93 3.02 9.00 -7.11
C GLY A 93 2.01 8.79 -5.99
N LEU A 94 1.50 9.87 -5.38
CA LEU A 94 0.45 9.80 -4.37
C LEU A 94 -0.85 9.22 -4.93
N ALA A 95 -1.23 9.59 -6.17
CA ALA A 95 -2.41 9.05 -6.84
C ALA A 95 -2.30 7.55 -7.11
N VAL A 96 -1.13 7.06 -7.53
CA VAL A 96 -0.84 5.63 -7.69
C VAL A 96 -1.03 4.89 -6.36
N LEU A 97 -0.49 5.44 -5.26
CA LEU A 97 -0.65 4.84 -3.94
C LEU A 97 -2.11 4.86 -3.49
N ALA A 98 -2.82 5.97 -3.68
CA ALA A 98 -4.25 6.05 -3.39
C ALA A 98 -5.05 5.01 -4.18
N GLY A 99 -4.77 4.87 -5.48
CA GLY A 99 -5.37 3.85 -6.35
C GLY A 99 -5.09 2.43 -5.89
N HIS A 100 -3.86 2.10 -5.48
CA HIS A 100 -3.54 0.76 -4.97
C HIS A 100 -4.25 0.44 -3.65
N ASN A 101 -4.36 1.42 -2.74
CA ASN A 101 -4.96 1.23 -1.41
C ASN A 101 -6.50 1.24 -1.47
N TRP A 102 -7.08 2.06 -2.35
CA TRP A 102 -8.52 2.17 -2.62
C TRP A 102 -8.82 2.07 -4.12
N PRO A 103 -8.64 0.90 -4.74
CA PRO A 103 -8.83 0.69 -6.17
C PRO A 103 -10.31 0.71 -6.52
N ILE A 104 -10.66 1.52 -7.52
CA ILE A 104 -12.03 1.61 -8.02
C ILE A 104 -12.56 0.24 -8.48
N PHE A 105 -11.70 -0.60 -9.09
CA PHE A 105 -12.07 -1.91 -9.63
C PHE A 105 -12.35 -2.99 -8.56
N LEU A 106 -12.02 -2.75 -7.29
CA LEU A 106 -12.34 -3.66 -6.18
C LEU A 106 -13.29 -3.02 -5.15
N GLY A 107 -14.04 -1.99 -5.55
CA GLY A 107 -14.95 -1.27 -4.66
C GLY A 107 -14.21 -0.59 -3.51
N PHE A 108 -13.05 0.01 -3.81
CA PHE A 108 -12.17 0.73 -2.88
C PHE A 108 -11.58 -0.17 -1.78
N ARG A 109 -11.38 -1.46 -2.07
CA ARG A 109 -10.79 -2.45 -1.16
C ARG A 109 -9.47 -2.97 -1.72
N GLY A 110 -8.39 -2.26 -1.43
CA GLY A 110 -7.07 -2.53 -2.00
C GLY A 110 -6.08 -3.17 -1.05
N GLY A 111 -4.81 -3.11 -1.45
CA GLY A 111 -3.69 -3.58 -0.63
C GLY A 111 -3.30 -2.56 0.44
N ARG A 112 -2.04 -2.67 0.90
CA ARG A 112 -1.43 -1.76 1.89
C ARG A 112 -0.21 -1.00 1.35
N GLY A 113 -0.01 -0.99 0.04
CA GLY A 113 0.81 0.02 -0.63
C GLY A 113 2.34 -0.14 -0.57
N LEU A 114 2.91 -1.14 0.11
CA LEU A 114 4.37 -1.24 0.27
C LEU A 114 5.15 -1.46 -1.04
N ALA A 115 4.75 -2.43 -1.87
CA ALA A 115 5.43 -2.69 -3.13
C ALA A 115 5.34 -1.51 -4.12
N PRO A 116 4.16 -0.90 -4.38
CA PRO A 116 4.10 0.27 -5.24
C PRO A 116 4.79 1.49 -4.63
N SER A 117 4.87 1.66 -3.30
CA SER A 117 5.61 2.78 -2.71
C SER A 117 7.10 2.68 -2.91
N ILE A 118 7.67 1.46 -2.91
CA ILE A 118 9.06 1.21 -3.33
C ILE A 118 9.26 1.67 -4.78
N GLY A 119 8.33 1.36 -5.68
CA GLY A 119 8.38 1.80 -7.08
C GLY A 119 8.28 3.32 -7.24
N VAL A 120 7.35 3.96 -6.53
CA VAL A 120 7.20 5.41 -6.54
C VAL A 120 8.47 6.09 -6.00
N LEU A 121 9.03 5.62 -4.89
CA LEU A 121 10.29 6.14 -4.36
C LEU A 121 11.47 5.90 -5.31
N LEU A 122 11.52 4.76 -6.00
CA LEU A 122 12.53 4.48 -7.02
C LEU A 122 12.52 5.55 -8.11
N ALA A 123 11.33 5.94 -8.59
CA ALA A 123 11.17 6.93 -9.65
C ALA A 123 11.39 8.37 -9.15
N LEU A 124 10.92 8.71 -7.94
CA LEU A 124 11.07 10.06 -7.38
C LEU A 124 12.51 10.35 -6.94
N ASN A 125 13.10 9.44 -6.16
CA ASN A 125 14.42 9.62 -5.60
C ASN A 125 15.04 8.29 -5.13
N PRO A 126 15.92 7.66 -5.93
CA PRO A 126 16.59 6.41 -5.57
C PRO A 126 17.37 6.47 -4.26
N LEU A 127 17.92 7.64 -3.88
CA LEU A 127 18.66 7.80 -2.63
C LEU A 127 17.75 7.67 -1.40
N LEU A 128 16.54 8.25 -1.44
CA LEU A 128 15.52 8.03 -0.40
C LEU A 128 15.09 6.57 -0.33
N LEU A 129 14.94 5.90 -1.48
CA LEU A 129 14.64 4.47 -1.49
C LEU A 129 15.74 3.65 -0.80
N VAL A 130 17.01 3.95 -1.08
CA VAL A 130 18.14 3.27 -0.43
C VAL A 130 18.11 3.49 1.08
N ALA A 131 17.89 4.72 1.54
CA ALA A 131 17.76 5.01 2.97
C ALA A 131 16.57 4.27 3.61
N TYR A 132 15.40 4.29 2.94
CA TYR A 132 14.20 3.59 3.37
C TYR A 132 14.41 2.07 3.47
N GLY A 133 15.05 1.48 2.46
CA GLY A 133 15.38 0.06 2.41
C GLY A 133 16.44 -0.33 3.44
N ALA A 134 17.48 0.48 3.63
CA ALA A 134 18.55 0.21 4.58
C ALA A 134 18.06 0.21 6.03
N VAL A 135 17.25 1.20 6.42
CA VAL A 135 16.65 1.26 7.76
C VAL A 135 15.68 0.09 7.97
N ALA A 136 14.85 -0.23 6.97
CA ALA A 136 13.93 -1.36 7.06
C ALA A 136 14.69 -2.70 7.15
N ALA A 137 15.74 -2.90 6.34
CA ALA A 137 16.55 -4.11 6.39
C ALA A 137 17.26 -4.26 7.74
N GLY A 138 17.91 -3.20 8.23
CA GLY A 138 18.55 -3.18 9.55
C GLY A 138 17.58 -3.53 10.66
N LEU A 139 16.42 -2.88 10.73
CA LEU A 139 15.40 -3.16 11.73
C LEU A 139 14.80 -4.55 11.60
N TRP A 140 14.65 -5.06 10.38
CA TRP A 140 14.13 -6.41 10.15
C TRP A 140 15.09 -7.47 10.71
N LEU A 141 16.40 -7.28 10.65
CA LEU A 141 17.39 -8.21 11.23
C LEU A 141 17.19 -8.42 12.74
N PHE A 142 16.82 -7.35 13.46
CA PHE A 142 16.56 -7.38 14.91
C PHE A 142 15.12 -7.79 15.25
N THR A 143 14.13 -7.20 14.58
CA THR A 143 12.71 -7.38 14.93
C THR A 143 12.08 -8.63 14.33
N ARG A 144 12.67 -9.16 13.25
CA ARG A 144 12.08 -10.22 12.40
C ARG A 144 10.63 -9.93 11.97
N SER A 145 10.24 -8.65 11.96
CA SER A 145 8.88 -8.19 11.67
C SER A 145 8.90 -7.15 10.55
N SER A 146 8.57 -7.60 9.34
CA SER A 146 8.49 -6.73 8.16
C SER A 146 7.53 -5.54 8.36
N PRO A 147 6.28 -5.71 8.86
CA PRO A 147 5.38 -4.60 9.15
C PRO A 147 5.95 -3.49 10.03
N VAL A 148 6.71 -3.88 11.06
CA VAL A 148 7.32 -2.97 12.05
C VAL A 148 8.52 -2.26 11.44
N ALA A 149 9.41 -3.02 10.81
CA ALA A 149 10.61 -2.49 10.17
C ALA A 149 10.28 -1.42 9.12
N TRP A 150 9.32 -1.71 8.23
CA TRP A 150 8.89 -0.76 7.20
C TRP A 150 8.12 0.44 7.77
N LEU A 151 7.38 0.27 8.88
CA LEU A 151 6.68 1.37 9.54
C LEU A 151 7.67 2.37 10.16
N ILE A 152 8.63 1.87 10.94
CA ILE A 152 9.65 2.73 11.57
C ILE A 152 10.49 3.41 10.49
N SER A 153 10.89 2.67 9.45
CA SER A 153 11.61 3.24 8.32
C SER A 153 10.83 4.35 7.62
N MET A 154 9.49 4.23 7.54
CA MET A 154 8.64 5.24 6.92
C MET A 154 8.60 6.53 7.74
N PHE A 155 8.57 6.43 9.07
CA PHE A 155 8.66 7.60 9.95
C PHE A 155 10.04 8.26 9.93
N ALA A 156 11.10 7.56 9.52
CA ALA A 156 12.44 8.13 9.34
C ALA A 156 12.60 8.93 8.04
N LEU A 157 11.73 8.74 7.04
CA LEU A 157 11.83 9.38 5.72
C LEU A 157 11.92 10.92 5.76
N PRO A 158 11.10 11.66 6.53
CA PRO A 158 11.22 13.12 6.62
C PRO A 158 12.61 13.58 7.07
N GLY A 159 13.24 12.84 8.00
CA GLY A 159 14.60 13.12 8.44
C GLY A 159 15.62 12.97 7.31
N TRP A 160 15.46 11.94 6.47
CA TRP A 160 16.31 11.75 5.28
C TRP A 160 16.10 12.82 4.20
N VAL A 161 14.86 13.29 4.01
CA VAL A 161 14.57 14.42 3.10
C VAL A 161 15.35 15.67 3.52
N VAL A 162 15.36 15.98 4.82
CA VAL A 162 16.11 17.12 5.37
C VAL A 162 17.62 16.87 5.28
N ALA A 163 18.10 15.69 5.70
CA ALA A 163 19.53 15.35 5.72
C ALA A 163 20.17 15.42 4.33
N PHE A 164 19.45 14.96 3.29
CA PHE A 164 19.92 14.99 1.91
C PHE A 164 19.61 16.31 1.18
N ARG A 165 19.00 17.29 1.87
CA ARG A 165 18.63 18.61 1.30
C ARG A 165 17.78 18.49 0.02
N LEU A 166 16.80 17.59 0.07
CA LEU A 166 15.94 17.30 -1.09
C LEU A 166 14.81 18.34 -1.25
N PRO A 167 14.18 18.42 -2.44
CA PRO A 167 13.08 19.36 -2.69
C PRO A 167 11.91 19.19 -1.71
N GLY A 168 11.24 20.30 -1.36
CA GLY A 168 10.16 20.33 -0.39
C GLY A 168 8.95 19.47 -0.77
N GLU A 169 8.73 19.25 -2.07
CA GLU A 169 7.70 18.36 -2.61
C GLU A 169 7.89 16.91 -2.12
N LEU A 170 9.14 16.45 -1.92
CA LEU A 170 9.41 15.13 -1.37
C LEU A 170 9.07 15.06 0.12
N PHE A 171 9.15 16.17 0.86
CA PHE A 171 8.68 16.25 2.24
C PHE A 171 7.16 16.07 2.31
N ILE A 172 6.42 16.72 1.39
CA ILE A 172 4.97 16.54 1.24
C ILE A 172 4.66 15.10 0.87
N PHE A 173 5.38 14.52 -0.10
CA PHE A 173 5.21 13.14 -0.52
C PHE A 173 5.31 12.18 0.67
N VAL A 174 6.39 12.23 1.46
CA VAL A 174 6.60 11.28 2.56
C VAL A 174 5.59 11.47 3.70
N GLY A 175 5.15 12.71 3.95
CA GLY A 175 4.09 12.99 4.91
C GLY A 175 2.74 12.41 4.49
N VAL A 176 2.31 12.67 3.26
CA VAL A 176 1.03 12.16 2.73
C VAL A 176 1.10 10.64 2.53
N TYR A 177 2.22 10.10 2.07
CA TYR A 177 2.46 8.65 1.99
C TYR A 177 2.27 7.99 3.36
N THR A 178 2.90 8.54 4.40
CA THR A 178 2.74 8.05 5.78
C THR A 178 1.28 8.06 6.20
N ALA A 179 0.57 9.18 5.97
CA ALA A 179 -0.84 9.31 6.29
C ALA A 179 -1.71 8.27 5.56
N ILE A 180 -1.49 8.05 4.25
CA ILE A 180 -2.18 7.04 3.45
C ILE A 180 -2.00 5.65 4.05
N ILE A 181 -0.76 5.28 4.42
CA ILE A 181 -0.47 3.95 4.95
C ILE A 181 -1.06 3.77 6.35
N ILE A 182 -0.94 4.75 7.24
CA ILE A 182 -1.54 4.69 8.58
C ILE A 182 -3.06 4.58 8.48
N PHE A 183 -3.69 5.39 7.63
CA PHE A 183 -5.12 5.35 7.40
C PHE A 183 -5.54 4.00 6.79
N ARG A 184 -4.82 3.49 5.78
CA ARG A 184 -5.14 2.17 5.23
C ARG A 184 -4.98 1.06 6.26
N ARG A 185 -3.93 1.12 7.09
CA ARG A 185 -3.67 0.13 8.14
C ARG A 185 -4.75 0.12 9.21
N SER A 186 -5.34 1.26 9.57
CA SER A 186 -6.42 1.35 10.57
C SER A 186 -7.71 0.66 10.12
N LEU A 187 -7.90 0.50 8.81
CA LEU A 187 -9.04 -0.19 8.22
C LEU A 187 -8.84 -1.72 8.25
N GLY A 188 -9.94 -2.45 8.45
CA GLY A 188 -9.95 -3.91 8.32
C GLY A 188 -9.96 -4.37 6.86
N ASN A 189 -9.53 -5.61 6.62
CA ASN A 189 -9.47 -6.17 5.26
C ASN A 189 -10.80 -6.80 4.79
N TRP A 190 -11.64 -7.24 5.73
CA TRP A 190 -12.86 -8.00 5.44
C TRP A 190 -14.04 -7.12 4.96
N PRO A 191 -15.02 -7.68 4.22
CA PRO A 191 -16.23 -6.97 3.82
C PRO A 191 -17.00 -6.38 5.02
N GLY A 192 -17.61 -5.21 4.82
CA GLY A 192 -18.36 -4.42 5.81
C GLY A 192 -17.89 -2.96 5.84
N PRO A 193 -18.70 -2.01 6.35
CA PRO A 193 -18.35 -0.60 6.39
C PRO A 193 -17.03 -0.40 7.16
N GLN A 194 -15.98 0.02 6.44
CA GLN A 194 -14.61 0.05 6.96
C GLN A 194 -14.42 1.23 7.93
N VAL A 195 -14.98 2.38 7.58
CA VAL A 195 -14.91 3.61 8.37
C VAL A 195 -15.73 3.46 9.65
N GLU A 196 -16.96 2.94 9.57
CA GLU A 196 -17.78 2.65 10.77
C GLU A 196 -17.06 1.69 11.72
N ARG A 197 -16.32 0.70 11.20
CA ARG A 197 -15.53 -0.19 12.05
C ARG A 197 -14.31 0.46 12.71
N VAL A 198 -13.78 1.58 12.19
CA VAL A 198 -12.75 2.34 12.93
C VAL A 198 -13.36 2.98 14.17
N PHE A 199 -14.56 3.53 14.03
CA PHE A 199 -15.27 4.19 15.14
C PHE A 199 -15.99 3.21 16.07
N ALA A 200 -16.47 2.09 15.53
CA ALA A 200 -17.17 1.05 16.29
C ALA A 200 -16.22 0.03 16.95
N ALA A 201 -14.99 -0.12 16.45
CA ALA A 201 -13.95 -0.87 17.15
C ALA A 201 -13.45 -0.04 18.33
N ASN A 202 -14.25 0.03 19.39
CA ASN A 202 -13.91 0.64 20.68
C ASN A 202 -12.84 -0.18 21.44
N ASN A 203 -11.88 -0.74 20.72
CA ASN A 203 -10.88 -1.68 21.22
C ASN A 203 -9.50 -1.26 20.69
N GLY A 204 -8.86 -0.34 21.41
CA GLY A 204 -7.56 0.25 21.04
C GLY A 204 -6.47 -0.78 20.72
N ARG A 205 -6.58 -2.00 21.27
CA ARG A 205 -5.68 -3.12 20.95
C ARG A 205 -5.76 -3.55 19.48
N ILE A 206 -6.96 -3.59 18.88
CA ILE A 206 -7.12 -3.95 17.46
C ILE A 206 -6.50 -2.87 16.59
N LEU A 207 -6.75 -1.60 16.91
CA LEU A 207 -6.17 -0.47 16.18
C LEU A 207 -4.64 -0.46 16.27
N LEU A 208 -4.10 -0.73 17.46
CA LEU A 208 -2.65 -0.83 17.68
C LEU A 208 -2.04 -1.97 16.86
N ASN A 209 -2.64 -3.16 16.90
CA ASN A 209 -2.21 -4.31 16.09
C ASN A 209 -2.23 -3.97 14.59
N ARG A 210 -3.27 -3.28 14.14
CA ARG A 210 -3.46 -2.88 12.75
C ARG A 210 -2.36 -1.95 12.26
N ILE A 211 -2.06 -0.92 13.04
CA ILE A 211 -1.04 0.09 12.70
C ILE A 211 0.36 -0.53 12.77
N ILE A 212 0.69 -1.22 13.86
CA ILE A 212 2.05 -1.71 14.13
C ILE A 212 2.34 -3.03 13.40
N LEU A 213 1.45 -4.01 13.54
CA LEU A 213 1.67 -5.40 13.10
C LEU A 213 1.02 -5.71 11.75
N ASP A 214 0.30 -4.75 11.17
CA ASP A 214 -0.37 -4.86 9.87
C ASP A 214 -1.51 -5.91 9.85
N ARG A 215 -2.18 -6.12 11.01
CA ARG A 215 -3.16 -7.20 11.22
C ARG A 215 -4.13 -6.91 12.38
N ASP A 216 -5.24 -7.63 12.47
CA ASP A 216 -6.24 -7.38 13.54
C ASP A 216 -5.87 -8.05 14.89
N VAL A 217 -5.09 -9.12 14.86
CA VAL A 217 -4.70 -9.93 16.03
C VAL A 217 -3.18 -10.02 16.15
N ALA A 218 -2.64 -10.15 17.36
CA ALA A 218 -1.19 -10.16 17.55
C ALA A 218 -0.53 -11.38 16.86
N SER A 219 -1.15 -12.57 16.99
CA SER A 219 -0.65 -13.81 16.40
C SER A 219 -0.71 -13.77 14.88
N ARG A 220 0.45 -14.01 14.24
CA ARG A 220 0.52 -14.12 12.76
C ARG A 220 -0.27 -15.32 12.27
N ASP A 221 -0.11 -16.46 12.93
CA ASP A 221 -0.69 -17.72 12.44
C ASP A 221 -2.21 -17.71 12.58
N GLU A 222 -2.73 -17.16 13.66
CA GLU A 222 -4.17 -16.94 13.83
C GLU A 222 -4.71 -16.00 12.75
N TRP A 223 -3.98 -14.92 12.45
CA TRP A 223 -4.36 -13.99 11.40
C TRP A 223 -4.43 -14.63 10.02
N LEU A 224 -3.50 -15.54 9.71
CA LEU A 224 -3.45 -16.24 8.42
C LEU A 224 -4.52 -17.32 8.28
N LYS A 225 -4.87 -18.00 9.38
CA LYS A 225 -5.88 -19.07 9.40
C LYS A 225 -7.32 -18.57 9.51
N ARG A 226 -7.54 -17.26 9.68
CA ARG A 226 -8.89 -16.68 9.77
C ARG A 226 -9.73 -17.00 8.54
N ARG A 227 -11.01 -17.24 8.77
CA ARG A 227 -12.05 -17.40 7.75
C ARG A 227 -13.04 -16.22 7.81
N PRO A 228 -13.70 -15.87 6.71
CA PRO A 228 -14.75 -14.84 6.73
C PRO A 228 -15.88 -15.25 7.68
N ARG A 229 -16.41 -14.31 8.48
CA ARG A 229 -17.51 -14.58 9.45
C ARG A 229 -18.74 -15.25 8.82
N ALA A 230 -19.04 -14.98 7.54
CA ALA A 230 -20.15 -15.64 6.84
C ALA A 230 -19.97 -17.17 6.70
N GLN A 231 -18.77 -17.70 6.93
CA GLN A 231 -18.46 -19.13 6.89
C GLN A 231 -18.18 -19.73 8.27
N SER A 232 -18.19 -18.93 9.35
CA SER A 232 -17.89 -19.41 10.71
C SER A 232 -19.12 -19.88 11.49
N GLY A 233 -20.34 -19.78 10.92
CA GLY A 233 -21.58 -20.21 11.59
C GLY A 233 -21.98 -19.39 12.82
N GLU A 234 -21.18 -18.40 13.21
CA GLU A 234 -21.48 -17.49 14.30
C GLU A 234 -22.41 -16.40 13.79
N GLU A 235 -23.72 -16.65 13.91
CA GLU A 235 -24.72 -15.59 13.87
C GLU A 235 -24.36 -14.52 14.88
N VAL A 236 -24.47 -13.26 14.44
CA VAL A 236 -24.29 -12.10 15.28
C VAL A 236 -25.40 -12.12 16.31
N GLU A 237 -25.13 -12.60 17.52
CA GLU A 237 -25.85 -12.14 18.71
C GLU A 237 -25.64 -10.62 18.75
N ARG A 238 -26.63 -9.89 18.26
CA ARG A 238 -26.72 -8.45 18.42
C ARG A 238 -27.09 -8.20 19.88
N PRO A 239 -26.39 -7.31 20.60
CA PRO A 239 -26.96 -6.74 21.81
C PRO A 239 -28.21 -5.90 21.48
#